data_AF-A0A2A2WDL7-F1
#
_entry.id   AF-A0A2A2WDL7-F1
#
_cell.length_a   1.000
_cell.length_b   1.000
_cell.length_c   1.000
_cell.angle_alpha   90.00
_cell.angle_beta   90.00
_cell.angle_gamma   90.00
#
_symmetry.space_group_name_H-M   'P 1'
#
loop_
_entity.id
_entity.type
_entity.pdbx_description
1 polymer ?
#
loop_
_entity_poly.entity_id
_entity_poly.type
_entity_poly.pdbx_seq_one_letter_code
_entity_poly.pdbx_strand_id
1 'polypeptide(L)' 'MSSNSSIHLDELKLLVWMSLGWVYWLVGGHAPQSEPLVRAPRCALCGGDLRVVTVSFDPMPLPREPPPALFQRRAD' A
#
# COMPACT_ATOMS: atom_id res chain seq x y z
N MET A 1 28.42 29.59 -1.38
CA MET A 1 26.95 29.72 -1.18
C MET A 1 26.75 30.91 -0.25
N SER A 2 26.06 31.96 -0.70
CA SER A 2 25.95 33.23 0.04
C SER A 2 24.92 33.11 1.17
N SER A 3 25.28 33.59 2.36
CA SER A 3 24.54 33.43 3.63
C SER A 3 23.33 34.37 3.81
N ASN A 4 22.86 35.02 2.73
CA ASN A 4 21.86 36.10 2.79
C ASN A 4 20.64 35.84 1.87
N SER A 5 20.22 34.59 1.68
CA SER A 5 18.91 34.34 1.06
C SER A 5 17.84 34.40 2.16
N SER A 6 17.22 35.57 2.34
CA SER A 6 15.96 35.70 3.07
C SER A 6 14.87 34.96 2.29
N ILE A 7 14.83 33.64 2.44
CA ILE A 7 13.78 32.81 1.87
C ILE A 7 12.50 33.09 2.66
N HIS A 8 11.47 33.53 1.95
CA HIS A 8 10.17 33.78 2.55
C HIS A 8 9.49 32.45 2.88
N LEU A 9 8.73 32.42 3.98
CA LEU A 9 7.98 31.23 4.40
C LEU A 9 7.02 30.73 3.32
N ASP A 10 6.47 31.63 2.51
CA ASP A 10 5.59 31.29 1.39
C ASP A 10 6.32 30.49 0.29
N GLU A 11 7.60 30.78 0.07
CA GLU A 11 8.43 30.06 -0.91
C GLU A 11 8.73 28.64 -0.42
N LEU A 12 9.02 28.47 0.87
CA LEU A 12 9.17 27.15 1.48
C LEU A 12 7.85 26.36 1.43
N LYS A 13 6.73 27.03 1.70
CA LYS A 13 5.41 26.40 1.64
C LYS A 13 5.07 25.93 0.24
N LEU A 14 5.38 26.73 -0.79
CA LEU A 14 5.23 26.36 -2.18
C LEU A 14 6.12 25.16 -2.54
N LEU A 15 7.39 25.17 -2.12
CA LEU A 15 8.34 24.09 -2.37
C LEU A 15 7.90 22.77 -1.74
N VAL A 16 7.43 22.81 -0.49
CA VAL A 16 6.89 21.65 0.23
C VAL A 16 5.64 21.13 -0.45
N TRP A 17 4.74 22.01 -0.90
CA TRP A 17 3.52 21.60 -1.58
C TRP A 17 3.82 20.92 -2.94
N MET A 18 4.76 21.48 -3.71
CA MET A 18 5.22 20.88 -4.97
C MET A 18 5.89 19.52 -4.76
N SER A 19 6.74 19.38 -3.74
CA SER A 19 7.40 18.11 -3.44
C SER A 19 6.41 17.05 -2.97
N LEU A 20 5.42 17.41 -2.14
CA LEU A 20 4.36 16.50 -1.71
C LEU A 20 3.52 16.02 -2.89
N GLY A 21 3.13 16.93 -3.80
CA GLY A 21 2.38 16.60 -5.01
C GLY A 21 3.14 15.65 -5.92
N TRP A 22 4.45 15.87 -6.10
CA TRP A 22 5.30 14.97 -6.88
C TRP A 22 5.48 13.61 -6.24
N VAL A 23 5.74 13.54 -4.93
CA VAL A 23 5.87 12.25 -4.24
C VAL A 23 4.56 11.49 -4.29
N TYR A 24 3.42 12.14 -4.07
CA TYR A 24 2.11 11.52 -4.22
C TYR A 24 1.89 10.98 -5.64
N TRP A 25 2.23 11.78 -6.66
CA TRP A 25 2.08 11.38 -8.06
C TRP A 25 2.97 10.18 -8.44
N LEU A 26 4.22 10.17 -7.95
CA LEU A 26 5.18 9.09 -8.24
C LEU A 26 4.92 7.82 -7.42
N VAL A 27 4.54 7.95 -6.15
CA VAL A 27 4.36 6.83 -5.21
C VAL A 27 2.94 6.28 -5.25
N GLY A 28 1.94 7.09 -5.63
CA GLY A 28 0.52 6.74 -5.65
C GLY A 28 0.14 5.59 -6.58
N GLY A 29 1.09 4.99 -7.31
CA GLY A 29 0.87 3.70 -7.95
C GLY A 29 -0.19 3.73 -9.05
N HIS A 30 -0.44 4.89 -9.67
CA HIS A 30 -1.24 4.96 -10.90
C HIS A 30 -0.56 4.28 -12.09
N ALA A 31 0.72 3.90 -11.96
CA ALA A 31 1.33 2.95 -12.86
C ALA A 31 0.62 1.60 -12.69
N PRO A 32 -0.10 1.09 -13.72
CA PRO A 32 -0.71 -0.23 -13.64
C PRO A 32 0.40 -1.24 -13.33
N GLN A 33 0.28 -1.88 -12.17
CA GLN A 33 1.24 -2.88 -11.74
C GLN A 33 1.12 -4.05 -12.72
N SER A 34 2.11 -4.19 -13.62
CA SER A 34 2.09 -5.14 -14.72
C SER A 34 2.13 -6.59 -14.25
N GLU A 35 2.63 -6.82 -13.04
CA GLU A 35 2.77 -8.15 -12.46
C GLU A 35 2.20 -8.14 -11.03
N PRO A 36 1.25 -9.04 -10.71
CA PRO A 36 0.77 -9.15 -9.34
C PRO A 36 1.94 -9.53 -8.43
N LEU A 37 2.30 -8.65 -7.49
CA LEU A 37 3.39 -8.85 -6.53
C LEU A 37 3.22 -10.09 -5.64
N VAL A 38 2.03 -10.69 -5.64
CA VAL A 38 1.66 -11.83 -4.82
C VAL A 38 0.92 -12.83 -5.69
N ARG A 39 1.34 -14.11 -5.67
CA ARG A 39 0.56 -15.20 -6.29
C ARG A 39 -0.88 -15.13 -5.79
N ALA A 40 -1.84 -15.24 -6.72
CA ALA A 40 -3.25 -15.30 -6.36
C ALA A 40 -3.44 -16.35 -5.26
N PRO A 41 -4.17 -16.02 -4.18
CA PRO A 41 -4.41 -16.99 -3.12
C PRO A 41 -5.13 -18.21 -3.72
N ARG A 42 -4.78 -19.41 -3.26
CA ARG A 42 -5.41 -20.66 -3.72
C ARG A 42 -6.44 -21.14 -2.72
N CYS A 43 -7.51 -21.73 -3.23
CA CYS A 43 -8.52 -22.37 -2.40
C CYS A 43 -7.94 -23.60 -1.70
N ALA A 44 -8.08 -23.69 -0.38
CA ALA A 44 -7.61 -24.85 0.40
C ALA A 44 -8.40 -26.15 0.09
N LEU A 45 -9.64 -26.04 -0.40
CA LEU A 45 -10.51 -27.19 -0.66
C LEU A 45 -10.36 -27.74 -2.09
N CYS A 46 -10.29 -26.86 -3.09
CA CYS A 46 -10.26 -27.26 -4.51
C CYS A 46 -8.98 -26.87 -5.26
N GLY A 47 -8.07 -26.12 -4.63
CA GLY A 47 -6.81 -25.69 -5.24
C GLY A 47 -6.93 -24.60 -6.32
N GLY A 48 -8.16 -24.17 -6.65
CA GLY A 48 -8.40 -23.14 -7.67
C GLY A 48 -7.91 -21.75 -7.26
N ASP A 49 -7.65 -20.91 -8.24
CA ASP A 49 -7.21 -19.53 -8.02
C ASP A 49 -8.37 -18.66 -7.51
N LEU A 50 -8.15 -17.94 -6.41
CA LEU A 50 -9.11 -17.01 -5.83
C LEU A 50 -8.87 -15.61 -6.41
N ARG A 51 -9.95 -14.92 -6.79
CA ARG A 51 -9.94 -13.52 -7.21
C ARG A 51 -10.66 -12.66 -6.19
N VAL A 52 -10.15 -11.45 -5.96
CA VAL A 52 -10.84 -10.46 -5.12
C VAL A 52 -12.07 -9.97 -5.89
N VAL A 53 -13.27 -10.20 -5.34
CA VAL A 53 -14.53 -9.75 -5.96
C VAL A 53 -14.96 -8.39 -5.38
N THR A 54 -14.72 -8.17 -4.09
CA THR A 54 -15.12 -6.95 -3.37
C THR A 54 -14.14 -6.64 -2.24
N VAL A 55 -13.86 -5.36 -2.02
CA VAL A 55 -13.15 -4.86 -0.83
C VAL A 55 -14.16 -4.09 -0.01
N SER A 56 -14.40 -4.50 1.24
CA SER A 56 -15.22 -3.75 2.20
C SER A 56 -14.34 -3.16 3.29
N PHE A 57 -14.69 -1.95 3.72
CA PHE A 57 -14.08 -1.28 4.88
C PHE A 57 -14.86 -1.55 6.17
N ASP A 58 -16.00 -2.24 6.09
CA ASP A 58 -16.71 -2.69 7.27
C ASP A 58 -15.87 -3.75 7.98
N PRO A 59 -15.63 -3.61 9.29
CA PRO A 59 -14.88 -4.61 10.04
C PRO A 59 -15.64 -5.93 9.97
N MET A 60 -15.01 -6.94 9.37
CA MET A 60 -15.57 -8.28 9.35
C MET A 60 -15.60 -8.82 10.80
N PRO A 61 -16.75 -9.31 11.30
CA PRO A 61 -16.79 -9.91 12.62
C PRO A 61 -15.91 -11.17 12.61
N LEU A 62 -14.76 -11.10 13.27
CA LEU A 62 -13.88 -12.25 13.43
C LEU A 62 -14.56 -13.27 14.36
N PRO A 63 -14.51 -14.58 14.05
CA PRO A 63 -14.87 -15.62 15.00
C PRO A 63 -14.06 -15.43 16.30
N ARG A 64 -14.71 -15.60 17.46
CA ARG A 64 -14.06 -15.49 18.78
C ARG A 64 -13.09 -16.63 19.09
N GLU A 65 -13.01 -17.63 18.21
CA GLU A 65 -12.09 -18.75 18.36
C GLU A 65 -10.71 -18.39 17.80
N PRO A 66 -9.63 -18.85 18.46
CA PRO A 66 -8.28 -18.63 17.96
C PRO A 66 -8.17 -19.24 16.55
N PRO A 67 -7.61 -18.51 15.57
CA PRO A 67 -7.44 -19.03 14.22
C PRO A 67 -6.55 -20.29 14.29
N PRO A 68 -6.89 -21.38 13.57
CA PRO A 68 -6.01 -22.53 13.48
C PRO A 68 -4.64 -22.06 12.98
N ALA A 69 -3.58 -22.55 13.62
CA ALA A 69 -2.18 -22.14 13.46
C ALA A 69 -1.58 -22.51 12.08
N LEU A 70 -2.26 -22.22 10.98
CA LEU A 70 -1.86 -22.57 9.62
C LEU A 70 -0.97 -21.51 8.95
N PHE A 71 -0.73 -20.37 9.59
CA PHE A 71 0.18 -19.33 9.09
C PHE A 71 1.54 -19.36 9.80
N GLN A 72 2.22 -20.51 9.79
CA GLN A 72 3.67 -20.49 9.97
C GLN A 72 4.30 -20.27 8.59
N ARG A 73 4.85 -19.06 8.37
CA ARG A 73 5.78 -18.82 7.26
C ARG A 73 6.89 -19.84 7.37
N ARG A 74 6.98 -20.76 6.41
CA ARG A 74 8.17 -21.56 6.21
C ARG A 74 9.23 -20.61 5.63
N ALA A 75 10.21 -20.28 6.47
CA ALA A 75 11.42 -19.60 6.02
C ALA A 75 12.30 -20.68 5.38
N ASP A 76 12.51 -20.55 4.07
CA ASP A 76 13.62 -21.17 3.36
C ASP A 76 14.59 -20.04 2.98
#